data_AF-A0A067PZK8-F1
#
_entry.id   AF-A0A067PZK8-F1
#
_cell.length_a   1.000
_cell.length_b   1.000
_cell.length_c   1.000
_cell.angle_alpha   90.00
_cell.angle_beta   90.00
_cell.angle_gamma   90.00
#
_symmetry.space_group_name_H-M   'P 1'
#
loop_
_entity.id
_entity.type
_entity.pdbx_description
1 polymer ?
#
loop_
_entity_poly.entity_id
_entity_poly.type
_entity_poly.pdbx_seq_one_letter_code
_entity_poly.pdbx_strand_id
1 'polypeptide(L)'
;MKMHHYLRSWGINIGQSTPFIRNTIRQMITFTFATIRNKASNKVARASNGRCDVEKSSVCWLGMHAFHTVLTRKPHAYLKLIKSFEFDLSLPQYRRCRRRFRNVVKDGLGLMTVLGY
;
A
#
# COMPACT_ATOMS: atom_id res chain seq x y z
N MET A 1 -11.53 -7.27 -1.06
CA MET A 1 -10.10 -7.09 -0.64
C MET A 1 -9.81 -7.92 0.61
N LYS A 2 -8.74 -8.73 0.59
CA LYS A 2 -8.40 -9.72 1.64
C LYS A 2 -8.23 -9.09 3.03
N MET A 3 -7.57 -7.93 3.14
CA MET A 3 -7.37 -7.24 4.43
C MET A 3 -8.68 -6.86 5.12
N HIS A 4 -9.66 -6.32 4.38
CA HIS A 4 -10.98 -5.99 4.94
C HIS A 4 -11.68 -7.25 5.49
N HIS A 5 -11.57 -8.36 4.75
CA HIS A 5 -12.13 -9.64 5.17
C HIS A 5 -11.44 -10.16 6.43
N TYR A 6 -10.10 -10.12 6.50
CA TYR A 6 -9.34 -10.51 7.70
C TYR A 6 -9.70 -9.66 8.92
N LEU A 7 -9.78 -8.34 8.76
CA LEU A 7 -10.14 -7.46 9.88
C LEU A 7 -11.57 -7.72 10.39
N ARG A 8 -12.50 -8.11 9.51
CA ARG A 8 -13.84 -8.55 9.93
C ARG A 8 -13.81 -9.91 10.62
N SER A 9 -13.05 -10.87 10.10
CA SER A 9 -12.96 -12.21 10.68
C SER A 9 -12.20 -12.25 12.02
N TRP A 10 -11.36 -11.25 12.31
CA TRP A 10 -10.60 -11.18 13.56
C TRP A 10 -11.46 -10.80 14.77
N GLY A 11 -12.69 -10.30 14.58
CA GLY A 11 -13.56 -9.91 15.69
C GLY A 11 -13.04 -8.74 16.55
N ILE A 12 -12.01 -8.02 16.07
CA ILE A 12 -11.39 -6.92 16.82
C ILE A 12 -12.17 -5.61 16.66
N ASN A 13 -12.14 -4.77 17.69
CA ASN A 13 -12.64 -3.40 17.60
C ASN A 13 -11.65 -2.53 16.79
N ILE A 14 -11.91 -2.38 15.49
CA ILE A 14 -11.06 -1.65 14.54
C ILE A 14 -10.74 -0.21 15.02
N GLY A 15 -11.71 0.44 15.67
CA GLY A 15 -11.57 1.81 16.16
C GLY A 15 -10.61 1.96 17.35
N GLN A 16 -10.39 0.88 18.10
CA GLN A 16 -9.43 0.81 19.21
C GLN A 16 -8.08 0.24 18.77
N SER A 17 -8.08 -0.69 17.81
CA SER A 17 -6.88 -1.34 17.27
C SER A 17 -6.23 -0.58 16.11
N THR A 18 -6.59 0.68 15.87
CA THR A 18 -6.08 1.47 14.73
C THR A 18 -4.53 1.54 14.67
N PRO A 19 -3.79 1.79 15.76
CA PRO A 19 -2.33 1.80 15.73
C PRO A 19 -1.72 0.45 15.34
N PHE A 20 -2.29 -0.64 15.86
CA PHE A 20 -1.89 -2.01 15.52
C PHE A 20 -2.08 -2.27 14.02
N ILE A 21 -3.28 -2.02 13.49
CA ILE A 21 -3.60 -2.25 12.07
C ILE A 21 -2.69 -1.41 11.16
N ARG A 22 -2.44 -0.14 11.52
CA ARG A 22 -1.52 0.73 10.78
C ARG A 22 -0.11 0.15 10.74
N ASN A 23 0.40 -0.33 11.87
CA ASN A 23 1.73 -0.94 11.97
C ASN A 23 1.81 -2.24 11.17
N THR A 24 0.78 -3.10 11.23
CA THR A 24 0.70 -4.32 10.41
C THR A 24 0.76 -3.99 8.93
N ILE A 25 -0.02 -3.00 8.45
CA ILE A 25 0.01 -2.59 7.05
C ILE A 25 1.40 -2.09 6.64
N ARG A 26 2.06 -1.26 7.47
CA ARG A 26 3.42 -0.79 7.20
C ARG A 26 4.45 -1.93 7.13
N GLN A 27 4.34 -2.91 8.03
CA GLN A 27 5.19 -4.10 8.01
C GLN A 27 4.95 -4.94 6.75
N MET A 28 3.69 -5.15 6.36
CA MET A 28 3.36 -5.86 5.12
C MET A 28 3.95 -5.18 3.87
N ILE A 29 3.88 -3.86 3.78
CA ILE A 29 4.46 -3.12 2.65
C ILE A 29 5.99 -3.24 2.66
N THR A 30 6.62 -3.14 3.83
CA THR A 30 8.08 -3.31 3.97
C THR A 30 8.53 -4.72 3.61
N PHE A 31 7.79 -5.74 4.05
CA PHE A 31 8.02 -7.13 3.69
C PHE A 31 7.85 -7.35 2.17
N THR A 32 6.87 -6.71 1.55
CA THR A 32 6.67 -6.74 0.10
C THR A 32 7.89 -6.17 -0.62
N PHE A 33 8.42 -5.03 -0.17
CA PHE A 33 9.65 -4.46 -0.71
C PHE A 33 10.84 -5.44 -0.60
N ALA A 34 11.04 -6.04 0.58
CA ALA A 34 12.10 -7.03 0.79
C ALA A 34 11.94 -8.22 -0.17
N THR A 35 10.71 -8.70 -0.35
CA THR A 35 10.40 -9.79 -1.29
C THR A 35 10.70 -9.41 -2.74
N ILE A 36 10.33 -8.20 -3.17
CA ILE A 36 10.66 -7.68 -4.51
C ILE A 36 12.17 -7.67 -4.71
N ARG A 37 12.92 -7.12 -3.75
CA ARG A 37 14.39 -7.05 -3.80
C ARG A 37 15.03 -8.43 -3.85
N ASN A 38 14.54 -9.38 -3.05
CA ASN A 38 15.05 -10.75 -3.04
C ASN A 38 14.80 -11.46 -4.37
N LYS A 39 13.62 -11.28 -4.97
CA LYS A 39 13.31 -11.83 -6.30
C LYS A 39 14.13 -11.17 -7.41
N ALA A 40 14.27 -9.85 -7.36
CA ALA A 40 15.04 -9.08 -8.33
C ALA A 40 16.54 -9.42 -8.33
N SER A 41 17.06 -9.92 -7.21
CA SER A 41 18.48 -10.21 -7.04
C SER A 41 18.79 -11.71 -6.95
N ASN A 42 17.84 -12.58 -7.30
CA ASN A 42 18.02 -14.03 -7.25
C ASN A 42 18.99 -14.53 -8.35
N LYS A 43 19.44 -15.78 -8.21
CA LYS A 43 20.43 -16.38 -9.14
C LYS A 43 19.97 -16.33 -10.60
N VAL A 44 18.70 -16.60 -10.87
CA VAL A 44 18.11 -16.61 -12.22
C VAL A 44 18.10 -15.21 -12.83
N ALA A 45 17.67 -14.20 -12.06
CA ALA A 45 17.64 -12.81 -12.49
C ALA A 45 19.06 -12.30 -12.80
N ARG A 46 20.04 -12.62 -11.94
CA ARG A 46 21.44 -12.27 -12.19
C ARG A 46 22.00 -12.96 -13.43
N ALA A 47 21.74 -14.25 -13.60
CA ALA A 47 22.17 -15.01 -14.78
C ALA A 47 21.56 -14.47 -16.08
N SER A 48 20.39 -13.84 -16.00
CA SER A 48 19.69 -13.24 -17.14
C SER A 48 19.99 -11.74 -17.33
N ASN A 49 20.98 -11.18 -16.61
CA ASN A 49 21.23 -9.72 -16.55
C ASN A 49 19.98 -8.87 -16.21
N GLY A 50 19.00 -9.47 -15.53
CA GLY A 50 17.79 -8.79 -15.10
C GLY A 50 18.10 -7.81 -13.98
N ARG A 51 17.84 -6.52 -14.21
CA ARG A 51 17.98 -5.47 -13.19
C ARG A 51 16.61 -4.87 -12.88
N CYS A 52 16.24 -4.90 -11.60
CA CYS A 52 15.04 -4.25 -11.09
C CYS A 52 15.43 -3.41 -9.88
N ASP A 53 15.64 -2.10 -10.11
CA ASP A 53 16.05 -1.14 -9.09
C ASP A 53 14.81 -0.34 -8.65
N VAL A 54 14.20 -0.80 -7.58
CA VAL A 54 12.98 -0.20 -7.03
C VAL A 54 13.34 0.49 -5.73
N GLU A 55 12.98 1.77 -5.63
CA GLU A 55 13.20 2.54 -4.41
C GLU A 55 12.18 2.14 -3.33
N LYS A 56 12.65 1.92 -2.10
CA LYS A 56 11.78 1.58 -0.96
C LYS A 56 10.67 2.61 -0.75
N SER A 57 10.99 3.90 -0.87
CA SER A 57 10.04 5.00 -0.71
C SER A 57 8.86 4.91 -1.71
N SER A 58 9.15 4.47 -2.95
CA SER A 58 8.16 4.29 -4.00
C SER A 58 7.19 3.15 -3.67
N VAL A 59 7.72 2.01 -3.20
CA VAL A 59 6.88 0.87 -2.76
C VAL A 59 6.06 1.21 -1.53
N CYS A 60 6.67 1.90 -0.55
CA CYS A 60 5.98 2.38 0.64
C CYS A 60 4.81 3.29 0.28
N TRP A 61 5.05 4.27 -0.59
CA TRP A 61 4.03 5.22 -1.02
C TRP A 61 2.90 4.55 -1.80
N LEU A 62 3.23 3.73 -2.81
CA LEU A 62 2.24 3.02 -3.61
C LEU A 62 1.41 2.05 -2.77
N GLY A 63 2.06 1.28 -1.89
CA GLY A 63 1.38 0.36 -0.99
C GLY A 63 0.41 1.09 -0.07
N MET A 64 0.87 2.16 0.58
CA MET A 64 0.01 2.95 1.48
C MET A 64 -1.15 3.61 0.73
N HIS A 65 -0.90 4.13 -0.47
CA HIS A 65 -1.95 4.69 -1.33
C HIS A 65 -3.00 3.63 -1.68
N ALA A 66 -2.59 2.41 -2.05
CA ALA A 66 -3.52 1.33 -2.37
C ALA A 66 -4.40 0.94 -1.17
N PHE A 67 -3.82 0.84 0.04
CA PHE A 67 -4.59 0.59 1.26
C PHE A 67 -5.55 1.74 1.55
N HIS A 68 -5.10 2.99 1.47
CA HIS A 68 -5.95 4.17 1.66
C HIS A 68 -7.14 4.15 0.69
N THR A 69 -6.91 4.03 -0.63
CA THR A 69 -7.95 3.97 -1.65
C THR A 69 -9.04 2.94 -1.34
N VAL A 70 -8.64 1.74 -0.94
CA VAL A 70 -9.58 0.64 -0.65
C VAL A 70 -10.35 0.89 0.65
N LEU A 71 -9.68 1.39 1.68
CA LEU A 71 -10.31 1.63 2.99
C LEU A 71 -11.26 2.84 2.94
N THR A 72 -10.96 3.86 2.13
CA THR A 72 -11.83 5.03 1.93
C THR A 72 -13.20 4.68 1.38
N ARG A 73 -13.35 3.54 0.69
CA ARG A 73 -14.66 3.03 0.26
C ARG A 73 -15.53 2.49 1.40
N LYS A 74 -14.97 2.34 2.60
CA LYS A 74 -15.67 1.86 3.80
C LYS A 74 -15.38 2.79 4.99
N PRO A 75 -15.69 4.10 4.88
CA PRO A 75 -15.23 5.11 5.82
C PRO A 75 -15.76 4.87 7.23
N HIS A 76 -16.99 4.38 7.37
CA HIS A 76 -17.63 4.10 8.67
C HIS A 76 -16.81 3.15 9.56
N ALA A 77 -16.12 2.17 8.98
CA ALA A 77 -15.33 1.19 9.73
C ALA A 77 -13.88 1.64 9.97
N TYR A 78 -13.33 2.51 9.11
CA TYR A 78 -11.89 2.77 9.03
C TYR A 78 -11.49 4.24 9.16
N LEU A 79 -12.41 5.14 9.55
CA LEU A 79 -12.18 6.59 9.54
C LEU A 79 -10.86 7.04 10.17
N LYS A 80 -10.53 6.55 11.37
CA LYS A 80 -9.27 6.91 12.07
C LYS A 80 -8.04 6.45 11.29
N LEU A 81 -8.10 5.25 10.70
CA LEU A 81 -7.01 4.68 9.91
C LEU A 81 -6.84 5.42 8.57
N ILE A 82 -7.94 5.79 7.92
CA ILE A 82 -7.97 6.59 6.70
C ILE A 82 -7.27 7.93 6.95
N LYS A 83 -7.69 8.68 7.99
CA LYS A 83 -7.07 9.96 8.35
C LYS A 83 -5.57 9.82 8.65
N SER A 84 -5.17 8.74 9.31
CA SER A 84 -3.76 8.48 9.59
C SER A 84 -2.95 8.24 8.31
N PHE A 85 -3.51 7.53 7.32
CA PHE A 85 -2.83 7.32 6.03
C PHE A 85 -2.84 8.56 5.16
N GLU A 86 -3.91 9.36 5.19
CA GLU A 86 -3.97 10.65 4.51
C GLU A 86 -2.85 11.58 5.00
N PHE A 87 -2.68 11.67 6.33
CA PHE A 87 -1.56 12.39 6.93
C PHE A 87 -0.21 11.86 6.46
N ASP A 88 0.02 10.55 6.55
CA ASP A 88 1.27 9.93 6.11
C ASP A 88 1.57 10.21 4.63
N LEU A 89 0.56 10.14 3.75
CA LEU A 89 0.69 10.38 2.32
C LEU A 89 0.93 11.86 1.97
N SER A 90 0.55 12.78 2.85
CA SER A 90 0.78 14.23 2.71
C SER A 90 2.23 14.65 3.02
N LEU A 91 3.01 13.79 3.68
CA LEU A 91 4.35 14.13 4.16
C LEU A 91 5.30 14.53 3.00
N PRO A 92 6.21 15.51 3.22
CA PRO A 92 7.11 16.02 2.18
C PRO A 92 7.93 14.95 1.47
N GLN A 93 8.35 13.91 2.19
CA GLN A 93 9.13 12.78 1.66
C GLN A 93 8.46 12.06 0.49
N TYR A 94 7.13 12.14 0.38
CA TYR A 94 6.37 11.49 -0.67
C TYR A 94 5.96 12.42 -1.82
N ARG A 95 6.34 13.71 -1.80
CA ARG A 95 6.03 14.66 -2.88
C ARG A 95 6.56 14.18 -4.23
N ARG A 96 7.79 13.65 -4.27
CA ARG A 96 8.40 13.11 -5.49
C ARG A 96 7.64 11.89 -6.00
N CYS A 97 7.28 10.96 -5.11
CA CYS A 97 6.50 9.77 -5.45
C CYS A 97 5.12 10.15 -6.01
N ARG A 98 4.41 11.08 -5.36
CA ARG A 98 3.10 11.57 -5.81
C ARG A 98 3.14 12.15 -7.21
N ARG A 99 4.18 12.92 -7.55
CA ARG A 99 4.36 13.46 -8.91
C ARG A 99 4.68 12.34 -9.91
N ARG A 100 5.66 11.49 -9.58
CA ARG A 100 6.16 10.42 -10.44
C ARG A 100 5.08 9.40 -10.80
N PHE A 101 4.24 9.01 -9.85
CA PHE A 101 3.26 7.94 -10.02
C PHE A 101 1.83 8.44 -10.24
N ARG A 102 1.63 9.75 -10.47
CA ARG A 102 0.29 10.34 -10.65
C ARG A 102 -0.52 9.63 -11.73
N ASN A 103 0.09 9.36 -12.88
CA ASN A 103 -0.60 8.71 -14.01
C ASN A 103 -0.90 7.24 -13.69
N VAL A 104 0.08 6.51 -13.13
CA VAL A 104 -0.10 5.11 -12.70
C VAL A 104 -1.27 4.97 -11.73
N VAL A 105 -1.38 5.90 -10.76
CA VAL A 105 -2.51 5.93 -9.82
C VAL A 105 -3.82 6.26 -10.54
N LYS A 106 -3.83 7.23 -11.46
CA LYS A 106 -5.03 7.60 -12.23
C LYS A 106 -5.56 6.41 -13.03
N ASP A 107 -4.67 5.71 -13.74
CA ASP A 107 -5.01 4.56 -14.57
C ASP A 107 -5.50 3.39 -13.70
N GLY A 108 -4.82 3.13 -12.58
CA GLY A 108 -5.23 2.11 -11.62
C GLY A 108 -6.60 2.38 -10.99
N LEU A 109 -6.91 3.64 -10.66
CA LEU A 109 -8.23 4.04 -10.17
C LEU A 109 -9.31 3.87 -11.24
N GLY A 110 -9.03 4.25 -12.49
CA GLY A 110 -9.94 4.03 -13.62
C GLY A 110 -10.29 2.56 -13.79
N LEU A 111 -9.28 1.68 -13.76
CA LEU A 111 -9.48 0.23 -13.83
C LEU A 111 -10.31 -0.29 -12.63
N MET A 112 -10.06 0.20 -11.41
CA MET A 112 -10.82 -0.22 -10.24
C MET A 112 -12.31 0.16 -10.33
N THR A 113 -12.63 1.31 -10.93
CA THR A 113 -14.02 1.72 -11.18
C THR A 113 -14.69 0.82 -12.22
N VAL A 114 -13.97 0.49 -13.31
CA VAL A 114 -14.47 -0.43 -14.35
C VAL A 114 -14.74 -1.83 -13.78
N LEU A 115 -13.89 -2.30 -12.86
CA LEU A 115 -14.02 -3.62 -12.23
C LEU A 115 -15.07 -3.68 -11.10
N GLY A 116 -15.87 -2.62 -10.91
CA GLY A 116 -16.98 -2.60 -9.94
C GLY A 116 -16.55 -2.65 -8.47
N TYR A 117 -15.30 -2.28 -8.18
CA TYR A 117 -14.80 -2.16 -6.82
C TYR A 117 -15.10 -0.79 -6.25
#